data_AF-A0A561T8H4-F1
#
_entry.id   AF-A0A561T8H4-F1
#
_cell.length_a   1.000
_cell.length_b   1.000
_cell.length_c   1.000
_cell.angle_alpha   90.00
_cell.angle_beta   90.00
_cell.angle_gamma   90.00
#
_symmetry.space_group_name_H-M   'P 1'
#
loop_
_entity.id
_entity.type
_entity.pdbx_description
1 polymer ?
#
loop_
_entity_poly.entity_id
_entity_poly.type
_entity_poly.pdbx_seq_one_letter_code
_entity_poly.pdbx_strand_id
1 'polypeptide(L)'
;MDAMLSETDDEGRPVAYNRVAGVVVTGNEDGAHHVISEITGALQDIGYTIPGQAWTYWNQGTGPGPSFLEGGSGHDWSRRTGRAMAANLLGVARALAARPLGPPPRGAGTSPAPAAGAPRGRAVHGFVAVTATRRAGSQGTGRDSDAFPLRGRRSP
;
A
#
# COMPACT_ATOMS: atom_id res chain seq x y z
N MET A 1 -5.98 -5.52 16.32
CA MET A 1 -5.76 -4.37 15.41
C MET A 1 -5.96 -3.03 16.14
N ASP A 2 -6.46 -3.05 17.38
CA ASP A 2 -6.88 -1.83 18.12
C ASP A 2 -5.74 -1.02 18.75
N ALA A 3 -4.61 -1.66 19.05
CA ALA A 3 -3.47 -1.00 19.68
C ALA A 3 -2.85 0.09 18.79
N MET A 4 -2.71 -0.17 17.48
CA MET A 4 -2.13 0.78 16.52
C MET A 4 -3.09 1.89 16.10
N LEU A 5 -4.40 1.62 16.18
CA LEU A 5 -5.44 2.59 15.82
C LEU A 5 -5.59 3.70 16.87
N SER A 6 -5.21 3.42 18.12
CA SER A 6 -5.31 4.36 19.25
C SER A 6 -3.98 5.01 19.62
N GLU A 7 -2.87 4.55 19.06
CA GLU A 7 -1.54 5.09 19.34
C GLU A 7 -1.34 6.43 18.63
N THR A 8 -0.93 7.45 19.40
CA THR A 8 -0.65 8.79 18.89
C THR A 8 0.73 9.29 19.26
N ASP A 9 1.31 10.16 18.43
CA ASP A 9 2.52 10.90 18.76
C ASP A 9 2.24 12.01 19.80
N ASP A 10 3.31 12.69 20.25
CA ASP A 10 3.23 13.78 21.25
C ASP A 10 2.34 14.95 20.79
N GLU A 11 2.06 15.05 19.49
CA GLU A 11 1.21 16.08 18.88
C GLU A 11 -0.23 15.60 18.64
N GLY A 12 -0.57 14.38 19.08
CA GLY A 12 -1.89 13.77 19.00
C GLY A 12 -2.25 13.25 17.60
N ARG A 13 -1.27 12.96 16.75
CA ARG A 13 -1.48 12.35 15.43
C ARG A 13 -1.38 10.82 15.54
N PRO A 14 -2.16 10.05 14.78
CA PRO A 14 -1.92 8.61 14.66
C PRO A 14 -0.46 8.34 14.28
N VAL A 15 0.17 7.34 14.90
CA VAL A 15 1.62 7.11 14.72
C VAL A 15 2.06 6.80 13.28
N ALA A 16 1.14 6.37 12.41
CA ALA A 16 1.45 6.16 11.00
C ALA A 16 1.22 7.40 10.10
N TYR A 17 0.70 8.51 10.65
CA TYR A 17 0.57 9.76 9.89
C TYR A 17 1.92 10.23 9.35
N ASN A 18 1.85 10.93 8.22
CA ASN A 18 3.02 11.47 7.53
C ASN A 18 4.02 10.42 7.02
N ARG A 19 3.61 9.14 7.00
CA ARG A 19 4.33 8.03 6.37
C ARG A 19 3.63 7.60 5.09
N VAL A 20 4.40 7.07 4.15
CA VAL A 20 3.87 6.55 2.88
C VAL A 20 4.06 5.04 2.81
N ALA A 21 3.13 4.35 2.16
CA ALA A 21 3.24 2.92 1.95
C ALA A 21 2.82 2.53 0.53
N GLY A 22 3.43 1.45 0.04
CA GLY A 22 3.06 0.82 -1.22
C GLY A 22 3.16 -0.68 -1.13
N VAL A 23 2.48 -1.40 -2.03
CA VAL A 23 2.34 -2.86 -1.94
C VAL A 23 3.02 -3.53 -3.13
N VAL A 24 3.84 -4.55 -2.84
CA VAL A 24 4.50 -5.38 -3.85
C VAL A 24 3.99 -6.80 -3.69
N VAL A 25 3.25 -7.32 -4.67
CA VAL A 25 2.73 -8.69 -4.61
C VAL A 25 3.47 -9.60 -5.58
N THR A 26 3.90 -10.77 -5.13
CA THR A 26 4.45 -11.81 -6.01
C THR A 26 3.71 -13.11 -5.74
N GLY A 27 2.76 -13.47 -6.60
CA GLY A 27 2.03 -14.74 -6.50
C GLY A 27 2.31 -15.62 -7.70
N ASN A 28 2.24 -16.93 -7.57
CA ASN A 28 2.24 -17.79 -8.76
C ASN A 28 0.87 -17.87 -9.44
N GLU A 29 -0.16 -17.33 -8.78
CA GLU A 29 -1.55 -17.33 -9.21
C GLU A 29 -2.17 -15.93 -9.19
N ASP A 30 -3.35 -15.83 -9.80
CA ASP A 30 -4.23 -14.67 -9.70
C ASP A 30 -4.65 -14.35 -8.25
N GLY A 31 -5.00 -13.10 -8.00
CA GLY A 31 -5.38 -12.56 -6.69
C GLY A 31 -4.56 -11.35 -6.23
N ALA A 32 -3.63 -10.85 -7.05
CA ALA A 32 -2.77 -9.73 -6.67
C ALA A 32 -3.57 -8.47 -6.31
N HIS A 33 -4.61 -8.15 -7.08
CA HIS A 33 -5.46 -6.98 -6.80
C HIS A 33 -6.25 -7.11 -5.49
N HIS A 34 -6.76 -8.31 -5.17
CA HIS A 34 -7.43 -8.55 -3.89
C HIS A 34 -6.45 -8.29 -2.73
N VAL A 35 -5.27 -8.89 -2.79
CA VAL A 35 -4.23 -8.73 -1.75
C VAL A 35 -3.79 -7.27 -1.62
N ILE A 36 -3.64 -6.55 -2.74
CA ILE A 36 -3.34 -5.12 -2.74
C ILE A 36 -4.45 -4.36 -2.00
N SER A 37 -5.72 -4.58 -2.35
CA SER A 37 -6.85 -3.89 -1.72
C SER A 37 -6.88 -4.10 -0.19
N GLU A 38 -6.77 -5.34 0.28
CA GLU A 38 -6.79 -5.67 1.71
C GLU A 38 -5.64 -5.02 2.47
N ILE A 39 -4.41 -5.11 1.94
CA ILE A 39 -3.23 -4.51 2.58
C ILE A 39 -3.35 -2.98 2.57
N THR A 40 -3.77 -2.38 1.46
CA THR A 40 -3.95 -0.93 1.39
C THR A 40 -5.01 -0.44 2.37
N GLY A 41 -6.14 -1.14 2.49
CA GLY A 41 -7.18 -0.82 3.47
C GLY A 41 -6.64 -0.85 4.90
N ALA A 42 -5.97 -1.94 5.28
CA ALA A 42 -5.38 -2.08 6.61
C ALA A 42 -4.32 -1.00 6.93
N LEU A 43 -3.53 -0.60 5.94
CA LEU A 43 -2.53 0.47 6.10
C LEU A 43 -3.18 1.86 6.19
N GLN A 44 -4.26 2.10 5.44
CA GLN A 44 -5.02 3.35 5.53
C GLN A 44 -5.70 3.49 6.89
N ASP A 45 -6.25 2.41 7.44
CA ASP A 45 -6.92 2.42 8.75
C ASP A 45 -5.99 2.90 9.88
N ILE A 46 -4.71 2.52 9.84
CA ILE A 46 -3.72 2.96 10.83
C ILE A 46 -3.07 4.30 10.51
N GLY A 47 -3.35 4.89 9.34
CA GLY A 47 -2.99 6.28 9.00
C GLY A 47 -1.87 6.47 7.97
N TYR A 48 -1.43 5.43 7.25
CA TYR A 48 -0.49 5.61 6.13
C TYR A 48 -1.14 6.39 4.98
N THR A 49 -0.35 7.25 4.33
CA THR A 49 -0.74 7.89 3.08
C THR A 49 -0.34 7.02 1.88
N ILE A 50 -1.32 6.60 1.08
CA ILE A 50 -1.11 5.74 -0.09
C ILE A 50 -1.47 6.52 -1.36
N PRO A 51 -0.48 6.96 -2.18
CA PRO A 51 -0.78 7.62 -3.44
C PRO A 51 -1.48 6.71 -4.45
N GLY A 52 -2.09 7.33 -5.47
CA GLY A 52 -2.57 6.60 -6.64
C GLY A 52 -1.46 5.73 -7.27
N GLN A 53 -1.81 4.52 -7.67
CA GLN A 53 -0.87 3.54 -8.26
C GLN A 53 0.35 3.23 -7.35
N ALA A 54 0.16 3.23 -6.03
CA ALA A 54 1.19 2.84 -5.05
C ALA A 54 1.36 1.31 -4.92
N TRP A 55 1.33 0.59 -6.04
CA TRP A 55 1.45 -0.86 -6.03
C TRP A 55 2.14 -1.38 -7.29
N THR A 56 2.73 -2.56 -7.16
CA THR A 56 3.17 -3.39 -8.29
C THR A 56 2.93 -4.86 -7.95
N TYR A 57 2.85 -5.70 -8.97
CA TYR A 57 2.76 -7.12 -8.74
C TYR A 57 3.42 -7.95 -9.84
N TRP A 58 3.55 -9.23 -9.56
CA TRP A 58 3.80 -10.28 -10.52
C TRP A 58 2.89 -11.48 -10.25
N ASN A 59 2.31 -12.03 -11.31
CA ASN A 59 1.60 -13.31 -11.30
C ASN A 59 1.69 -14.02 -12.67
N GLN A 60 1.23 -15.28 -12.73
CA GLN A 60 1.18 -16.08 -13.96
C GLN A 60 -0.27 -16.35 -14.44
N GLY A 61 -1.25 -15.63 -13.91
CA GLY A 61 -2.66 -15.85 -14.22
C GLY A 61 -3.28 -16.99 -13.41
N THR A 62 -4.29 -17.66 -13.97
CA THR A 62 -5.06 -18.68 -13.26
C THR A 62 -4.29 -20.01 -13.15
N GLY A 63 -4.22 -20.56 -11.93
CA GLY A 63 -3.69 -21.89 -11.65
C GLY A 63 -2.19 -21.93 -11.31
N PRO A 64 -1.71 -23.07 -10.80
CA PRO A 64 -0.34 -23.20 -10.31
C PRO A 64 0.68 -22.92 -11.40
N GLY A 65 1.68 -22.13 -11.06
CA GLY A 65 2.77 -21.77 -11.96
C GLY A 65 4.12 -21.66 -11.24
N PRO A 66 5.19 -21.40 -12.02
CA PRO A 66 6.50 -21.09 -11.45
C PRO A 66 6.40 -19.87 -10.53
N SER A 67 7.27 -19.81 -9.54
CA SER A 67 7.43 -18.61 -8.69
C SER A 67 8.10 -17.47 -9.46
N PHE A 68 8.11 -16.26 -8.89
CA PHE A 68 8.78 -15.09 -9.48
C PHE A 68 10.25 -15.35 -9.85
N LEU A 69 10.94 -16.18 -9.05
CA LEU A 69 12.35 -16.53 -9.25
C LEU A 69 12.56 -17.56 -10.37
N GLU A 70 11.54 -18.36 -10.66
CA GLU A 70 11.59 -19.46 -11.65
C GLU A 70 11.00 -19.03 -13.00
N GLY A 71 10.01 -18.14 -12.98
CA GLY A 71 9.35 -17.62 -14.17
C GLY A 71 10.00 -16.31 -14.63
N GLY A 72 10.40 -16.21 -15.90
CA GLY A 72 10.96 -14.98 -16.48
C GLY A 72 9.93 -14.05 -17.13
N SER A 73 8.72 -14.53 -17.42
CA SER A 73 7.66 -13.75 -18.07
C SER A 73 7.11 -12.68 -17.12
N GLY A 74 6.65 -11.53 -17.64
CA GLY A 74 5.97 -10.51 -16.83
C GLY A 74 6.87 -9.62 -15.96
N HIS A 75 8.15 -9.94 -15.76
CA HIS A 75 9.08 -9.13 -14.95
C HIS A 75 9.17 -7.67 -15.43
N ASP A 76 9.20 -7.44 -16.74
CA ASP A 76 9.30 -6.08 -17.27
C ASP A 76 8.07 -5.24 -16.95
N TRP A 77 6.90 -5.87 -16.88
CA TRP A 77 5.69 -5.19 -16.45
C TRP A 77 5.78 -4.80 -14.97
N SER A 78 6.18 -5.74 -14.10
CA SER A 78 6.39 -5.48 -12.67
C SER A 78 7.45 -4.40 -12.43
N ARG A 79 8.56 -4.43 -13.18
CA ARG A 79 9.61 -3.40 -13.10
C ARG A 79 9.09 -2.02 -13.54
N ARG A 80 8.29 -1.95 -14.61
CA ARG A 80 7.71 -0.68 -15.08
C ARG A 80 6.73 -0.10 -14.06
N THR A 81 5.80 -0.91 -13.56
CA THR A 81 4.81 -0.45 -12.56
C THR A 81 5.47 -0.15 -11.21
N GLY A 82 6.49 -0.92 -10.82
CA GLY A 82 7.30 -0.66 -9.62
C GLY A 82 8.06 0.67 -9.69
N ARG A 83 8.61 1.04 -10.85
CA ARG A 83 9.22 2.36 -11.05
C ARG A 83 8.21 3.50 -10.94
N ALA A 84 7.02 3.33 -11.53
CA ALA A 84 5.94 4.31 -11.41
C ALA A 84 5.48 4.48 -9.96
N MET A 85 5.25 3.36 -9.27
CA MET A 85 4.93 3.32 -7.83
C MET A 85 5.98 4.07 -7.00
N ALA A 86 7.27 3.79 -7.22
CA ALA A 86 8.35 4.45 -6.48
C ALA A 86 8.37 5.97 -6.70
N ALA A 87 8.13 6.43 -7.94
CA ALA A 87 8.04 7.85 -8.25
C ALA A 87 6.87 8.53 -7.51
N ASN A 88 5.70 7.88 -7.48
CA ASN A 88 4.52 8.40 -6.78
C ASN A 88 4.74 8.48 -5.27
N LEU A 89 5.30 7.43 -4.66
CA LEU A 89 5.61 7.39 -3.24
C LEU A 89 6.63 8.47 -2.85
N LEU A 90 7.69 8.65 -3.64
CA LEU A 90 8.69 9.68 -3.41
C LEU A 90 8.08 11.09 -3.50
N GLY A 91 7.20 11.33 -4.49
CA GLY A 91 6.50 12.59 -4.65
C GLY A 91 5.66 12.95 -3.43
N VAL A 92 4.85 12.00 -2.94
CA VAL A 92 4.02 12.21 -1.74
C VAL A 92 4.86 12.31 -0.46
N ALA A 93 5.90 11.49 -0.30
CA ALA A 93 6.79 11.59 0.85
C ALA A 93 7.44 12.98 0.96
N ARG A 94 7.88 13.55 -0.18
CA ARG A 94 8.41 14.92 -0.23
C ARG A 94 7.34 15.96 0.10
N ALA A 95 6.11 15.78 -0.39
CA ALA A 95 5.01 16.69 -0.08
C ALA A 95 4.66 16.68 1.42
N LEU A 96 4.60 15.51 2.05
CA LEU A 96 4.37 15.34 3.49
C LEU A 96 5.55 15.85 4.32
N ALA A 97 6.79 15.71 3.84
CA ALA A 97 7.96 16.31 4.48
C ALA A 97 7.87 17.84 4.51
N ALA A 98 7.46 18.44 3.39
CA ALA A 98 7.34 19.89 3.26
C ALA A 98 6.15 20.45 4.04
N ARG A 99 5.03 19.72 4.06
CA ARG A 99 3.79 20.13 4.74
C ARG A 99 3.12 18.92 5.38
N PRO A 100 3.54 18.52 6.60
CA PRO A 100 2.96 17.39 7.29
C PRO A 100 1.50 17.65 7.66
N LEU A 101 0.71 16.57 7.69
CA LEU A 101 -0.63 16.54 8.26
C LEU A 101 -0.55 16.82 9.76
N GLY A 102 -1.46 17.67 10.22
CA GLY A 102 -1.70 17.91 11.65
C GLY A 102 -2.54 16.81 12.28
N PRO A 103 -2.76 16.88 13.61
CA PRO A 103 -3.70 15.98 14.27
C PRO A 103 -5.11 16.13 13.70
N PRO A 104 -5.91 15.06 13.63
CA PRO A 104 -7.29 15.13 13.20
C PRO A 104 -8.10 16.10 14.09
N PRO A 105 -9.09 16.82 13.53
CA PRO A 105 -9.94 17.70 14.33
C PRO A 105 -10.62 16.91 15.45
N ARG A 106 -10.51 17.39 16.70
CA ARG A 106 -11.30 16.84 17.81
C ARG A 106 -12.72 17.40 17.72
N GLY A 107 -13.73 16.56 17.98
CA GLY A 107 -15.12 17.01 18.08
C GLY A 107 -15.28 18.11 19.13
N ALA A 108 -16.36 18.90 19.04
CA ALA A 108 -16.58 20.18 19.74
C ALA A 108 -16.61 20.17 21.30
N GLY A 109 -16.15 19.10 21.96
CA GLY A 109 -16.09 18.99 23.42
C GLY A 109 -14.66 18.83 23.93
N THR A 110 -14.17 19.88 24.60
CA THR A 110 -12.94 19.96 25.43
C THR A 110 -11.60 20.23 24.73
N SER A 111 -11.02 21.39 25.08
CA SER A 111 -9.71 21.94 24.68
C SER A 111 -8.62 21.52 25.70
N PRO A 112 -7.30 21.63 25.41
CA PRO A 112 -6.64 22.90 25.11
C PRO A 112 -5.94 22.92 23.75
N ALA A 113 -5.70 24.14 23.25
CA ALA A 113 -4.91 24.42 22.05
C ALA A 113 -3.50 23.79 22.16
N PRO A 114 -2.92 23.32 21.03
CA PRO A 114 -1.55 22.79 21.04
C PRO A 114 -0.59 23.89 21.49
N ALA A 115 0.36 23.54 22.37
CA ALA A 115 1.41 24.44 22.81
C ALA A 115 2.18 24.98 21.60
N ALA A 116 2.14 26.29 21.39
CA ALA A 116 2.92 26.96 20.37
C ALA A 116 4.41 26.78 20.68
N GLY A 117 5.13 25.99 19.87
CA GLY A 117 6.59 25.92 19.93
C GLY A 117 7.24 24.53 20.08
N ALA A 118 6.49 23.42 20.04
CA ALA A 118 7.12 22.10 20.02
C ALA A 118 7.97 21.92 18.74
N PRO A 119 9.22 21.45 18.84
CA PRO A 119 10.06 21.22 17.67
C PRO A 119 9.35 20.23 16.75
N ARG A 120 9.16 20.59 15.48
CA ARG A 120 8.54 19.70 14.48
C ARG A 120 9.34 18.39 14.47
N GLY A 121 8.78 17.33 15.05
CA GLY A 121 9.39 16.01 15.07
C GLY A 121 9.86 15.66 13.66
N ARG A 122 11.14 15.29 13.53
CA ARG A 122 11.73 14.93 12.25
C ARG A 122 10.86 13.85 11.62
N ALA A 123 10.29 14.14 10.45
CA ALA A 123 9.48 13.18 9.72
C ALA A 123 10.28 11.89 9.49
N VAL A 124 9.90 10.83 10.20
CA VAL A 124 10.47 9.49 9.98
C VAL A 124 9.80 8.97 8.71
N HIS A 125 10.48 9.15 7.58
CA HIS A 125 10.01 8.68 6.27
C HIS A 125 10.19 7.15 6.18
N GLY A 126 9.31 6.41 6.84
CA GLY A 126 9.21 4.96 6.69
C GLY A 126 8.54 4.63 5.35
N PHE A 127 9.20 3.80 4.55
CA PHE A 127 8.57 3.06 3.46
C PHE A 127 8.22 1.68 3.98
N VAL A 128 6.94 1.31 3.95
CA VAL A 128 6.54 -0.09 4.12
C VAL A 128 6.25 -0.66 2.74
N ALA A 129 7.05 -1.65 2.33
CA ALA A 129 6.78 -2.53 1.21
C ALA A 129 6.32 -3.87 1.78
N VAL A 130 5.02 -4.15 1.72
CA VAL A 130 4.49 -5.45 2.14
C VAL A 130 4.64 -6.41 0.97
N THR A 131 5.38 -7.50 1.17
CA THR A 131 5.50 -8.61 0.20
C THR A 131 4.56 -9.73 0.61
N ALA A 132 3.60 -10.05 -0.26
CA ALA A 132 2.72 -11.17 -0.07
C ALA A 132 2.95 -12.20 -1.18
N THR A 133 3.12 -13.47 -0.79
CA THR A 133 3.22 -14.59 -1.71
C THR A 133 2.00 -15.48 -1.60
N ARG A 134 1.18 -15.53 -2.66
CA ARG A 134 0.15 -16.56 -2.82
C ARG A 134 0.80 -17.76 -3.50
N ARG A 135 0.87 -18.90 -2.81
CA ARG A 135 1.20 -20.20 -3.41
C ARG A 135 -0.09 -20.94 -3.72
N ALA A 136 -0.14 -21.55 -4.89
CA ALA A 136 -1.11 -22.58 -5.22
C ALA A 136 -1.18 -23.67 -4.12
N GLY A 137 -2.37 -23.85 -3.53
CA GLY A 137 -2.67 -24.97 -2.63
C GLY A 137 -2.88 -24.62 -1.15
N SER A 138 -4.06 -24.06 -0.82
CA SER A 138 -4.98 -24.54 0.22
C SER A 138 -6.02 -23.46 0.55
N GLN A 139 -7.11 -23.35 -0.21
CA GLN A 139 -8.41 -22.91 0.33
C GLN A 139 -9.54 -23.54 -0.47
N GLY A 140 -10.55 -23.98 0.27
CA GLY A 140 -11.72 -24.67 -0.23
C GLY A 140 -12.48 -23.87 -1.27
N THR A 141 -13.33 -24.61 -1.98
CA THR A 141 -14.23 -24.17 -3.03
C THR A 141 -15.09 -22.98 -2.61
N GLY A 142 -14.64 -21.76 -2.89
CA GLY A 142 -15.43 -20.53 -2.85
C GLY A 142 -15.37 -19.89 -4.23
N ARG A 143 -16.49 -19.94 -4.96
CA ARG A 143 -16.67 -19.21 -6.21
C ARG A 143 -16.57 -17.72 -5.91
N ASP A 144 -15.85 -16.97 -6.73
CA ASP A 144 -16.42 -15.75 -7.30
C ASP A 144 -15.74 -15.39 -8.61
N SER A 145 -16.62 -15.09 -9.57
CA SER A 145 -16.38 -14.77 -10.95
C SER A 145 -16.05 -13.29 -11.10
N ASP A 146 -14.82 -12.97 -11.51
CA ASP A 146 -14.51 -11.71 -12.20
C ASP A 146 -13.27 -11.92 -13.09
N ALA A 147 -13.45 -12.74 -14.13
CA ALA A 147 -12.53 -12.77 -15.25
C ALA A 147 -12.77 -11.52 -16.11
N PHE A 148 -12.00 -10.45 -15.88
CA PHE A 148 -12.01 -9.29 -16.77
C PHE A 148 -11.31 -9.66 -18.10
N PRO A 149 -11.95 -9.47 -19.27
CA PRO A 149 -11.38 -9.92 -20.53
C PRO A 149 -10.23 -9.01 -20.94
N LEU A 150 -9.04 -9.58 -21.13
CA LEU A 150 -7.95 -8.92 -21.86
C LEU A 150 -8.37 -8.74 -23.31
N ARG A 151 -8.99 -7.59 -23.63
CA ARG A 151 -9.19 -7.15 -25.02
C ARG A 151 -7.83 -6.88 -25.68
N GLY A 152 -7.42 -7.80 -26.54
CA GLY A 152 -6.97 -7.57 -27.91
C GLY A 152 -5.80 -6.60 -28.17
N ARG A 153 -4.67 -7.17 -28.59
CA ARG A 153 -3.85 -6.59 -29.68
C ARG A 153 -3.71 -7.64 -30.78
N ARG A 154 -4.38 -7.41 -31.91
CA ARG A 154 -3.91 -7.92 -33.21
C ARG A 154 -2.76 -7.01 -33.63
N SER A 155 -1.63 -7.60 -33.98
CA SER A 155 -0.56 -6.92 -34.70
C SER A 155 -0.86 -6.94 -36.22
N PRO A 156 -0.30 -5.99 -36.99
CA PRO A 156 -0.66 -5.75 -38.39
C PRO A 156 -0.37 -6.93 -39.32
#